data_AF-A0A534N539-F1
#
_entry.id   AF-A0A534N539-F1
#
_cell.length_a   1.000
_cell.length_b   1.000
_cell.length_c   1.000
_cell.angle_alpha   90.00
_cell.angle_beta   90.00
_cell.angle_gamma   90.00
#
_symmetry.space_group_name_H-M   'P 1'
#
loop_
_entity.id
_entity.type
_entity.pdbx_description
1 polymer ?
#
loop_
_entity_poly.entity_id
_entity_poly.type
_entity_poly.pdbx_seq_one_letter_code
_entity_poly.pdbx_strand_id
1 'polypeptide(L)'
;MALIEEEKRLFILPRYVLIAAGAYLFLSEGSPASLAIIAEIIAAALVSNVLLSLLPERLLLRPLTVGLTVCADIAWITASLWYKGNFGSDIVFLYFFVLFLAGTGHNLVLIIGASVLLSGVDLAFSVESGKGLAWISSSMIRLPFIFAVALFYVHLAEKVRKEQQYALMKERLAEELAGVVDTQEAGLRQQAEELRKNYERLKEQTAELEKSNKAKDEFLSVISHELRTPANVIIGYIEVVRNKMLGEINGEQAQALTKAIDHSKALLRLITDILRTTSIEAGAIRVESHAGS
;
A
#
# COMPACT_ATOMS: atom_id res chain seq x y z
N MET A 1 -7.63 -14.41 16.00
CA MET A 1 -7.47 -15.38 17.11
C MET A 1 -8.04 -16.74 16.72
N ALA A 2 -9.32 -16.83 16.32
CA ALA A 2 -9.94 -18.09 15.85
C ALA A 2 -9.20 -18.76 14.65
N LEU A 3 -8.83 -18.01 13.62
CA LEU A 3 -8.07 -18.52 12.46
C LEU A 3 -6.69 -19.09 12.81
N ILE A 4 -6.06 -18.57 13.87
CA ILE A 4 -4.68 -18.94 14.24
C ILE A 4 -4.70 -20.25 15.04
N GLU A 5 -5.70 -20.41 15.89
CA GLU A 5 -5.94 -21.65 16.62
C GLU A 5 -6.36 -22.80 15.69
N GLU A 6 -7.09 -22.48 14.62
CA GLU A 6 -7.47 -23.42 13.55
C GLU A 6 -6.25 -23.96 12.80
N GLU A 7 -5.28 -23.12 12.49
CA GLU A 7 -4.04 -23.49 11.81
C GLU A 7 -3.13 -24.40 12.64
N LYS A 8 -3.03 -24.16 13.96
CA LYS A 8 -2.31 -25.04 14.88
C LYS A 8 -2.99 -26.40 14.99
N ARG A 9 -4.32 -26.42 15.05
CA ARG A 9 -5.12 -27.65 15.02
C ARG A 9 -4.90 -28.43 13.73
N LEU A 10 -4.86 -27.77 12.58
CA LEU A 10 -4.61 -28.38 11.28
C LEU A 10 -3.25 -29.07 11.16
N PHE A 11 -2.24 -28.62 11.93
CA PHE A 11 -0.93 -29.28 11.99
C PHE A 11 -0.91 -30.45 13.00
N ILE A 12 -1.53 -30.29 14.16
CA ILE A 12 -1.42 -31.26 15.26
C ILE A 12 -2.40 -32.43 15.09
N LEU A 13 -3.61 -32.19 14.59
CA LEU A 13 -4.65 -33.22 14.43
C LEU A 13 -4.22 -34.35 13.49
N PRO A 14 -3.70 -34.09 12.28
CA PRO A 14 -3.30 -35.17 11.39
C PRO A 14 -2.07 -35.92 11.91
N ARG A 15 -1.22 -35.28 12.73
CA ARG A 15 -0.11 -35.97 13.41
C ARG A 15 -0.59 -36.97 14.46
N TYR A 16 -1.70 -36.69 15.16
CA TYR A 16 -2.35 -37.70 16.01
C TYR A 16 -2.87 -38.89 15.19
N VAL A 17 -3.43 -38.64 14.00
CA VAL A 17 -3.87 -39.71 13.09
C VAL A 17 -2.68 -40.54 12.61
N LEU A 18 -1.56 -39.90 12.28
CA LEU A 18 -0.31 -40.58 11.91
C LEU A 18 0.20 -41.48 13.05
N ILE A 19 0.24 -40.97 14.28
CA ILE A 19 0.69 -41.73 15.46
C ILE A 19 -0.26 -42.90 15.75
N ALA A 20 -1.58 -42.67 15.68
CA ALA A 20 -2.59 -43.71 15.90
C ALA A 20 -2.55 -44.80 14.82
N ALA A 21 -2.40 -44.41 13.55
CA ALA A 21 -2.26 -45.35 12.43
C ALA A 21 -0.97 -46.16 12.54
N GLY A 22 0.14 -45.53 12.93
CA GLY A 22 1.40 -46.21 13.24
C GLY A 22 1.23 -47.21 14.38
N ALA A 23 0.67 -46.76 15.51
CA ALA A 23 0.40 -47.60 16.68
C ALA A 23 -0.43 -48.84 16.34
N TYR A 24 -1.50 -48.67 15.56
CA TYR A 24 -2.36 -49.76 15.11
C TYR A 24 -1.60 -50.77 14.23
N LEU A 25 -0.80 -50.29 13.29
CA LEU A 25 0.05 -51.12 12.42
C LEU A 25 1.09 -51.93 13.22
N PHE A 26 1.60 -51.37 14.32
CA PHE A 26 2.53 -52.09 15.18
C PHE A 26 1.85 -53.16 16.03
N LEU A 27 0.66 -52.86 16.57
CA LEU A 27 -0.14 -53.76 17.41
C LEU A 27 -0.71 -54.95 16.61
N SER A 28 -1.10 -54.76 15.36
CA SER A 28 -1.74 -55.80 14.54
C SER A 28 -0.80 -56.93 14.13
N GLU A 29 0.51 -56.67 14.03
CA GLU A 29 1.51 -57.64 13.55
C GLU A 29 2.55 -58.00 14.63
N GLY A 30 2.32 -57.68 15.91
CA GLY A 30 3.31 -57.79 17.01
C GLY A 30 3.28 -59.12 17.77
N SER A 31 4.46 -59.61 18.18
CA SER A 31 4.61 -60.69 19.18
C SER A 31 4.57 -60.10 20.59
N PRO A 32 4.04 -60.79 21.62
CA PRO A 32 3.88 -60.24 22.97
C PRO A 32 5.18 -59.72 23.62
N ALA A 33 6.35 -60.23 23.23
CA ALA A 33 7.65 -59.78 23.76
C ALA A 33 8.12 -58.41 23.22
N SER A 34 7.59 -57.93 22.09
CA SER A 34 7.94 -56.63 21.50
C SER A 34 6.96 -55.50 21.86
N LEU A 35 5.88 -55.81 22.57
CA LEU A 35 4.85 -54.83 22.96
C LEU A 35 5.39 -53.72 23.86
N ALA A 36 6.33 -54.01 24.77
CA ALA A 36 6.90 -53.02 25.68
C ALA A 36 7.67 -51.92 24.92
N ILE A 37 8.55 -52.32 23.99
CA ILE A 37 9.36 -51.40 23.19
C ILE A 37 8.45 -50.59 22.24
N ILE A 38 7.44 -51.23 21.63
CA ILE A 38 6.47 -50.56 20.78
C ILE A 38 5.66 -49.51 21.57
N ALA A 39 5.24 -49.84 22.79
CA ALA A 39 4.53 -48.91 23.67
C ALA A 39 5.39 -47.70 24.05
N GLU A 40 6.68 -47.90 24.34
CA GLU A 40 7.62 -46.81 24.62
C GLU A 40 7.80 -45.87 23.41
N ILE A 41 7.91 -46.43 22.20
CA ILE A 41 8.03 -45.64 20.96
C ILE A 41 6.76 -44.81 20.71
N ILE A 42 5.58 -45.41 20.85
CA ILE A 42 4.29 -44.71 20.68
C ILE A 42 4.12 -43.64 21.75
N ALA A 43 4.49 -43.93 23.00
CA ALA A 43 4.46 -42.96 24.09
C ALA A 43 5.38 -41.77 23.79
N ALA A 44 6.59 -42.02 23.30
CA ALA A 44 7.52 -40.96 22.90
C ALA A 44 6.95 -40.08 21.76
N ALA A 45 6.29 -40.69 20.77
CA ALA A 45 5.63 -39.96 19.69
C ALA A 45 4.44 -39.11 20.17
N LEU A 46 3.63 -39.64 21.09
CA LEU A 46 2.54 -38.89 21.73
C LEU A 46 3.07 -37.73 22.56
N VAL A 47 4.12 -37.96 23.37
CA VAL A 47 4.78 -36.92 24.17
C VAL A 47 5.35 -35.83 23.26
N SER A 48 5.99 -36.20 22.15
CA SER A 48 6.44 -35.24 21.13
C SER A 48 5.28 -34.39 20.60
N ASN A 49 4.11 -34.99 20.34
CA ASN A 49 2.95 -34.25 19.83
C ASN A 49 2.31 -33.33 20.87
N VAL A 50 2.29 -33.73 22.14
CA VAL A 50 1.88 -32.89 23.26
C VAL A 50 2.87 -31.74 23.47
N LEU A 51 4.17 -31.99 23.38
CA LEU A 51 5.19 -30.93 23.48
C LEU A 51 5.03 -29.88 22.38
N LEU A 52 4.76 -30.30 21.13
CA LEU A 52 4.45 -29.37 20.06
C LEU A 52 3.14 -28.60 20.31
N SER A 53 2.13 -29.23 20.89
CA SER A 53 0.88 -28.54 21.23
C SER A 53 1.04 -27.47 22.31
N LEU A 54 2.09 -27.54 23.12
CA LEU A 54 2.43 -26.53 24.12
C LEU A 54 3.25 -25.37 23.54
N LEU A 55 3.84 -25.52 22.35
CA LEU A 55 4.63 -24.45 21.73
C LEU A 55 3.76 -23.26 21.28
N PRO A 56 4.32 -22.03 21.35
CA PRO A 56 3.71 -20.86 20.74
C PRO A 56 3.56 -21.06 19.23
N GLU A 57 2.43 -20.63 18.66
CA GLU A 57 2.09 -20.81 17.24
C GLU A 57 3.16 -20.26 16.29
N ARG A 58 3.73 -19.09 16.64
CA ARG A 58 4.82 -18.44 15.89
C ARG A 58 6.10 -19.26 15.81
N LEU A 59 6.31 -20.15 16.79
CA LEU A 59 7.47 -21.03 16.81
C LEU A 59 7.14 -22.36 16.15
N LEU A 60 5.94 -22.91 16.37
CA LEU A 60 5.51 -24.18 15.80
C LEU A 60 5.47 -24.16 14.26
N LEU A 61 4.97 -23.07 13.67
CA LEU A 61 4.84 -22.92 12.22
C LEU A 61 6.13 -22.44 11.53
N ARG A 62 7.26 -22.31 12.24
CA ARG A 62 8.52 -21.97 11.56
C ARG A 62 8.92 -23.09 10.59
N PRO A 63 9.47 -22.77 9.42
CA PRO A 63 9.91 -23.79 8.47
C PRO A 63 10.96 -24.74 9.08
N LEU A 64 11.79 -24.26 9.99
CA LEU A 64 12.78 -25.07 10.70
C LEU A 64 12.15 -26.07 11.68
N THR A 65 11.17 -25.65 12.50
CA THR A 65 10.50 -26.53 13.48
C THR A 65 9.62 -27.55 12.78
N VAL A 66 8.93 -27.12 11.73
CA VAL A 66 8.19 -27.99 10.82
C VAL A 66 9.13 -29.05 10.24
N GLY A 67 10.24 -28.63 9.62
CA GLY A 67 11.23 -29.55 9.04
C GLY A 67 11.81 -30.54 10.06
N LEU A 68 12.18 -30.07 11.25
CA LEU A 68 12.67 -30.93 12.33
C LEU A 68 11.62 -31.95 12.79
N THR A 69 10.35 -31.54 12.87
CA THR A 69 9.24 -32.42 13.24
C THR A 69 9.04 -33.50 12.19
N VAL A 70 9.06 -33.13 10.91
CA VAL A 70 8.99 -34.08 9.78
C VAL A 70 10.14 -35.08 9.82
N CYS A 71 11.38 -34.60 9.98
CA CYS A 71 12.54 -35.49 10.05
C CYS A 71 12.45 -36.46 11.24
N ALA A 72 11.99 -35.99 12.40
CA ALA A 72 11.76 -36.84 13.56
C ALA A 72 10.66 -37.88 13.29
N ASP A 73 9.56 -37.47 12.65
CA ASP A 73 8.43 -38.33 12.27
C ASP A 73 8.87 -39.46 11.30
N ILE A 74 9.65 -39.10 10.28
CA ILE A 74 10.22 -40.08 9.35
C ILE A 74 11.18 -41.02 10.07
N ALA A 75 12.09 -40.48 10.89
CA ALA A 75 13.11 -41.27 11.58
C ALA A 75 12.50 -42.33 12.52
N TRP A 76 11.48 -41.99 13.30
CA TRP A 76 10.87 -42.97 14.21
C TRP A 76 10.05 -44.01 13.45
N ILE A 77 9.32 -43.63 12.39
CA ILE A 77 8.56 -44.58 11.56
C ILE A 77 9.53 -45.57 10.90
N THR A 78 10.63 -45.07 10.31
CA THR A 78 11.66 -45.91 9.69
C THR A 78 12.37 -46.82 10.71
N ALA A 79 12.76 -46.30 11.88
CA ALA A 79 13.40 -47.10 12.92
C ALA A 79 12.47 -48.22 13.44
N SER A 80 11.18 -47.92 13.55
CA SER A 80 10.17 -48.88 14.02
C SER A 80 9.89 -49.97 12.99
N LEU A 81 9.85 -49.64 11.70
CA LEU A 81 9.72 -50.62 10.62
C LEU A 81 10.97 -51.52 10.53
N TRP A 82 12.16 -50.97 10.73
CA TRP A 82 13.42 -51.72 10.68
C TRP A 82 13.57 -52.71 11.84
N TYR A 83 13.23 -52.30 13.07
CA TYR A 83 13.39 -53.14 14.27
C TYR A 83 12.58 -54.44 14.23
N LYS A 84 11.45 -54.48 13.51
CA LYS A 84 10.56 -55.66 13.48
C LYS A 84 11.02 -56.75 12.51
N GLY A 85 11.95 -56.46 11.60
CA GLY A 85 12.63 -57.43 10.71
C GLY A 85 11.75 -58.22 9.71
N ASN A 86 10.42 -58.17 9.84
CA ASN A 86 9.46 -58.95 9.04
C ASN A 86 8.69 -58.09 8.02
N PHE A 87 8.97 -56.79 7.97
CA PHE A 87 8.50 -55.92 6.90
C PHE A 87 9.43 -56.10 5.71
N GLY A 88 8.90 -56.55 4.57
CA GLY A 88 9.65 -56.62 3.32
C GLY A 88 10.21 -55.24 2.98
N SER A 89 11.42 -55.20 2.40
CA SER A 89 12.10 -53.97 1.97
C SER A 89 11.21 -53.05 1.13
N ASP A 90 10.27 -53.65 0.40
CA ASP A 90 9.36 -53.02 -0.54
C ASP A 90 8.45 -51.98 0.13
N ILE A 91 8.09 -52.17 1.41
CA ILE A 91 7.25 -51.24 2.19
C ILE A 91 8.02 -49.99 2.58
N VAL A 92 9.29 -50.15 2.94
CA VAL A 92 10.17 -49.02 3.28
C VAL A 92 10.34 -48.15 2.03
N PHE A 93 10.58 -48.77 0.86
CA PHE A 93 10.65 -48.05 -0.40
C PHE A 93 9.33 -47.38 -0.78
N LEU A 94 8.18 -48.05 -0.59
CA LEU A 94 6.86 -47.46 -0.85
C LEU A 94 6.58 -46.25 0.05
N TYR A 95 6.88 -46.35 1.33
CA TYR A 95 6.75 -45.26 2.29
C TYR A 95 7.65 -44.07 1.92
N PHE A 96 8.94 -44.31 1.64
CA PHE A 96 9.87 -43.27 1.19
C PHE A 96 9.45 -42.66 -0.14
N PHE A 97 8.91 -43.45 -1.07
CA PHE A 97 8.41 -42.95 -2.35
C PHE A 97 7.19 -42.04 -2.18
N VAL A 98 6.25 -42.40 -1.31
CA VAL A 98 5.08 -41.56 -1.01
C VAL A 98 5.48 -40.29 -0.28
N LEU A 99 6.40 -40.36 0.68
CA LEU A 99 6.99 -39.18 1.31
C LEU A 99 7.71 -38.28 0.32
N PHE A 100 8.49 -38.87 -0.59
CA PHE A 100 9.21 -38.15 -1.63
C PHE A 100 8.24 -37.43 -2.58
N LEU A 101 7.17 -38.11 -3.00
CA LEU A 101 6.14 -37.55 -3.88
C LEU A 101 5.32 -36.45 -3.20
N ALA A 102 5.03 -36.62 -1.91
CA ALA A 102 4.42 -35.59 -1.06
C ALA A 102 5.36 -34.38 -0.86
N GLY A 103 6.66 -34.61 -0.72
CA GLY A 103 7.68 -33.57 -0.55
C GLY A 103 8.01 -32.80 -1.84
N THR A 104 8.01 -33.46 -3.01
CA THR A 104 8.10 -32.79 -4.32
C THR A 104 6.80 -32.04 -4.66
N GLY A 105 5.71 -32.37 -3.98
CA GLY A 105 4.42 -31.69 -4.03
C GLY A 105 3.74 -31.79 -5.38
N HIS A 106 3.71 -33.00 -5.91
CA HIS A 106 2.82 -33.39 -6.99
C HIS A 106 1.37 -33.44 -6.49
N ASN A 107 0.41 -33.18 -7.40
CA ASN A 107 -1.03 -33.14 -7.12
C ASN A 107 -1.49 -34.33 -6.25
N LEU A 108 -2.37 -34.07 -5.27
CA LEU A 108 -2.93 -35.09 -4.37
C LEU A 108 -3.43 -36.34 -5.12
N VAL A 109 -4.04 -36.13 -6.30
CA VAL A 109 -4.53 -37.20 -7.19
C VAL A 109 -3.41 -38.13 -7.66
N LEU A 110 -2.21 -37.61 -7.95
CA LEU A 110 -1.05 -38.43 -8.35
C LEU A 110 -0.52 -39.26 -7.17
N ILE A 111 -0.55 -38.71 -5.95
CA ILE A 111 -0.11 -39.44 -4.75
C ILE A 111 -1.08 -40.56 -4.40
N ILE A 112 -2.39 -40.29 -4.49
CA ILE A 112 -3.44 -41.31 -4.32
C ILE A 112 -3.33 -42.37 -5.41
N GLY A 113 -3.17 -41.95 -6.68
CA GLY A 113 -3.02 -42.85 -7.81
C GLY A 113 -1.78 -43.74 -7.70
N ALA A 114 -0.62 -43.19 -7.31
CA ALA A 114 0.60 -43.95 -7.09
C ALA A 114 0.44 -44.95 -5.92
N SER A 115 -0.18 -44.52 -4.83
CA SER A 115 -0.43 -45.40 -3.66
C SER A 115 -1.35 -46.57 -4.02
N VAL A 116 -2.39 -46.33 -4.82
CA VAL A 116 -3.32 -47.36 -5.31
C VAL A 116 -2.64 -48.30 -6.31
N LEU A 117 -1.87 -47.76 -7.28
CA LEU A 117 -1.16 -48.56 -8.27
C LEU A 117 -0.11 -49.48 -7.63
N LEU A 118 0.72 -48.95 -6.73
CA LEU A 118 1.72 -49.76 -6.03
C LEU A 118 1.08 -50.83 -5.13
N SER A 119 -0.04 -50.52 -4.48
CA SER A 119 -0.78 -51.51 -3.68
C SER A 119 -1.40 -52.60 -4.56
N GLY A 120 -1.84 -52.25 -5.77
CA GLY A 120 -2.30 -53.22 -6.77
C GLY A 120 -1.19 -54.13 -7.28
N VAL A 121 0.02 -53.59 -7.48
CA VAL A 121 1.21 -54.38 -7.88
C VAL A 121 1.63 -55.34 -6.77
N ASP A 122 1.67 -54.90 -5.51
CA ASP A 122 1.99 -55.75 -4.35
C ASP A 122 1.00 -56.92 -4.22
N LEU A 123 -0.31 -56.64 -4.42
CA LEU A 123 -1.34 -57.67 -4.41
C LEU A 123 -1.15 -58.70 -5.54
N ALA A 124 -0.84 -58.24 -6.76
CA ALA A 124 -0.62 -59.12 -7.91
C ALA A 124 0.59 -60.07 -7.71
N PHE A 125 1.71 -59.52 -7.22
CA PHE A 125 2.92 -60.30 -6.93
C PHE A 125 2.71 -61.34 -5.83
N SER A 126 1.87 -61.01 -4.84
CA SER A 126 1.53 -61.92 -3.75
C SER A 126 0.68 -63.11 -4.20
N VAL A 127 -0.26 -62.90 -5.13
CA VAL A 127 -1.09 -63.97 -5.71
C VAL A 127 -0.23 -64.96 -6.49
N GLU A 128 0.74 -64.46 -7.27
CA GLU A 128 1.67 -65.29 -8.04
C GLU A 128 2.65 -66.08 -7.15
N SER A 129 3.01 -65.52 -5.99
CA SER A 129 3.90 -66.17 -5.01
C SER A 129 3.22 -67.26 -4.15
N GLY A 130 1.93 -67.54 -4.35
CA GLY A 130 1.20 -68.60 -3.62
C GLY A 130 0.96 -68.31 -2.13
N LYS A 131 1.15 -67.07 -1.67
CA LYS A 131 0.86 -66.66 -0.29
C LYS A 131 -0.65 -66.48 -0.14
N GLY A 132 -1.30 -67.34 0.66
CA GLY A 132 -2.76 -67.39 0.80
C GLY A 132 -3.40 -66.12 1.41
N LEU A 133 -4.75 -66.12 1.53
CA LEU A 133 -5.57 -64.99 2.01
C LEU A 133 -5.15 -64.35 3.34
N ALA A 134 -4.37 -65.05 4.19
CA ALA A 134 -3.85 -64.50 5.43
C ALA A 134 -2.92 -63.28 5.22
N TRP A 135 -2.21 -63.21 4.08
CA TRP A 135 -1.37 -62.06 3.70
C TRP A 135 -2.18 -60.80 3.36
N ILE A 136 -3.41 -60.97 2.87
CA ILE A 136 -4.31 -59.85 2.53
C ILE A 136 -4.64 -59.04 3.81
N SER A 137 -4.79 -59.70 4.96
CA SER A 137 -5.09 -59.03 6.24
C SER A 137 -3.97 -58.09 6.70
N SER A 138 -2.70 -58.46 6.49
CA SER A 138 -1.52 -57.66 6.85
C SER A 138 -1.27 -56.51 5.86
N SER A 139 -1.45 -56.74 4.55
CA SER A 139 -1.27 -55.68 3.55
C SER A 139 -2.42 -54.65 3.52
N MET A 140 -3.67 -55.04 3.81
CA MET A 140 -4.79 -54.09 3.85
C MET A 140 -4.65 -53.01 4.93
N ILE A 141 -3.93 -53.28 6.02
CA ILE A 141 -3.69 -52.34 7.12
C ILE A 141 -2.67 -51.25 6.74
N ARG A 142 -1.85 -51.48 5.70
CA ARG A 142 -0.77 -50.57 5.27
C ARG A 142 -1.28 -49.41 4.42
N LEU A 143 -2.34 -49.65 3.65
CA LEU A 143 -2.98 -48.65 2.78
C LEU A 143 -3.49 -47.42 3.55
N PRO A 144 -4.28 -47.54 4.64
CA PRO A 144 -4.73 -46.38 5.41
C PRO A 144 -3.58 -45.64 6.10
N PHE A 145 -2.49 -46.31 6.49
CA PHE A 145 -1.32 -45.66 7.06
C PHE A 145 -0.60 -44.79 6.02
N ILE A 146 -0.31 -45.33 4.83
CA ILE A 146 0.34 -44.59 3.74
C ILE A 146 -0.52 -43.40 3.30
N PHE A 147 -1.84 -43.59 3.28
CA PHE A 147 -2.79 -42.53 2.95
C PHE A 147 -2.80 -41.41 4.02
N ALA A 148 -2.78 -41.76 5.31
CA ALA A 148 -2.71 -40.78 6.40
C ALA A 148 -1.39 -39.97 6.37
N VAL A 149 -0.27 -40.65 6.11
CA VAL A 149 1.04 -40.03 5.90
C VAL A 149 0.98 -39.04 4.72
N ALA A 150 0.50 -39.50 3.57
CA ALA A 150 0.41 -38.68 2.36
C ALA A 150 -0.43 -37.41 2.58
N LEU A 151 -1.61 -37.54 3.19
CA LEU A 151 -2.48 -36.40 3.46
C LEU A 151 -1.84 -35.38 4.40
N PHE A 152 -1.20 -35.84 5.47
CA PHE A 152 -0.52 -34.94 6.40
C PHE A 152 0.60 -34.16 5.72
N TYR A 153 1.45 -34.85 4.95
CA TYR A 153 2.59 -34.22 4.30
C TYR A 153 2.21 -33.29 3.16
N VAL A 154 1.16 -33.62 2.39
CA VAL A 154 0.61 -32.70 1.38
C VAL A 154 0.08 -31.43 2.03
N HIS A 155 -0.71 -31.58 3.11
CA HIS A 155 -1.25 -30.42 3.81
C HIS A 155 -0.15 -29.48 4.31
N LEU A 156 0.92 -30.07 4.87
CA LEU A 156 2.06 -29.32 5.36
C LEU A 156 2.82 -28.59 4.23
N ALA A 157 3.06 -29.28 3.12
CA ALA A 157 3.73 -28.71 1.95
C ALA A 157 2.91 -27.55 1.36
N GLU A 158 1.58 -27.70 1.24
CA GLU A 158 0.69 -26.64 0.78
C GLU A 158 0.71 -25.43 1.72
N LYS A 159 0.71 -25.65 3.03
CA LYS A 159 0.76 -24.57 4.02
C LYS A 159 2.03 -23.74 3.88
N VAL A 160 3.19 -24.40 3.84
CA VAL A 160 4.49 -23.73 3.69
C VAL A 160 4.55 -22.93 2.38
N ARG A 161 4.02 -23.49 1.28
CA ARG A 161 3.97 -22.80 -0.02
C ARG A 161 3.10 -21.54 0.02
N LYS A 162 1.91 -21.63 0.63
CA LYS A 162 1.01 -20.47 0.79
C LYS A 162 1.65 -19.36 1.61
N GLU A 163 2.32 -19.71 2.71
CA GLU A 163 3.03 -18.73 3.54
C GLU A 163 4.16 -18.04 2.76
N GLN A 164 4.94 -18.79 1.98
CA GLN A 164 5.99 -18.22 1.12
C GLN A 164 5.43 -17.29 0.05
N GLN A 165 4.35 -17.69 -0.64
CA GLN A 165 3.68 -16.85 -1.63
C GLN A 165 3.13 -15.57 -1.02
N TYR A 166 2.53 -15.67 0.16
CA TYR A 166 2.02 -14.50 0.89
C TYR A 166 3.15 -13.55 1.29
N ALA A 167 4.30 -14.06 1.73
CA ALA A 167 5.48 -13.27 2.07
C ALA A 167 6.02 -12.51 0.84
N LEU A 168 6.20 -13.21 -0.29
CA LEU A 168 6.65 -12.59 -1.55
C LEU A 168 5.66 -11.55 -2.07
N MET A 169 4.36 -11.81 -1.97
CA MET A 169 3.33 -10.86 -2.37
C MET A 169 3.36 -9.60 -1.51
N LYS A 170 3.52 -9.78 -0.19
CA LYS A 170 3.64 -8.65 0.75
C LYS A 170 4.88 -7.81 0.47
N GLU A 171 6.00 -8.43 0.14
CA GLU A 171 7.24 -7.74 -0.24
C GLU A 171 7.05 -6.93 -1.52
N ARG A 172 6.46 -7.53 -2.57
CA ARG A 172 6.14 -6.81 -3.82
C ARG A 172 5.20 -5.63 -3.61
N LEU A 173 4.16 -5.82 -2.81
CA LEU A 173 3.20 -4.76 -2.52
C LEU A 173 3.86 -3.61 -1.73
N ALA A 174 4.77 -3.94 -0.82
CA ALA A 174 5.53 -2.94 -0.08
C ALA A 174 6.47 -2.15 -1.00
N GLU A 175 7.13 -2.81 -1.95
CA GLU A 175 7.99 -2.17 -2.96
C GLU A 175 7.17 -1.28 -3.91
N GLU A 176 6.03 -1.76 -4.40
CA GLU A 176 5.12 -0.97 -5.25
C GLU A 176 4.60 0.26 -4.51
N LEU A 177 4.16 0.09 -3.26
CA LEU A 177 3.68 1.20 -2.44
C LEU A 177 4.79 2.23 -2.16
N ALA A 178 6.02 1.77 -1.89
CA ALA A 178 7.17 2.66 -1.72
C ALA A 178 7.44 3.48 -3.00
N GLY A 179 7.40 2.84 -4.18
CA GLY A 179 7.56 3.53 -5.45
C GLY A 179 6.47 4.58 -5.73
N VAL A 180 5.21 4.28 -5.42
CA VAL A 180 4.10 5.25 -5.57
C VAL A 180 4.26 6.42 -4.60
N VAL A 181 4.65 6.18 -3.35
CA VAL A 181 4.88 7.25 -2.37
C VAL A 181 6.02 8.16 -2.82
N ASP A 182 7.14 7.60 -3.29
CA ASP A 182 8.29 8.39 -3.77
C ASP A 182 7.92 9.28 -4.96
N THR A 183 7.17 8.74 -5.93
CA THR A 183 6.72 9.51 -7.10
C THR A 183 5.73 10.62 -6.72
N GLN A 184 4.83 10.34 -5.78
CA GLN A 184 3.88 11.33 -5.25
C GLN A 184 4.60 12.43 -4.48
N GLU A 185 5.61 12.09 -3.66
CA GLU A 185 6.41 13.07 -2.92
C GLU A 185 7.20 13.97 -3.88
N ALA A 186 7.81 13.40 -4.92
CA ALA A 186 8.49 14.16 -5.95
C ALA A 186 7.54 15.13 -6.68
N GLY A 187 6.33 14.68 -7.03
CA GLY A 187 5.31 15.53 -7.64
C GLY A 187 4.87 16.68 -6.74
N LEU A 188 4.63 16.43 -5.46
CA LEU A 188 4.27 17.46 -4.47
C LEU A 188 5.39 18.49 -4.29
N ARG A 189 6.65 18.05 -4.26
CA ARG A 189 7.80 18.96 -4.18
C ARG A 189 7.89 19.87 -5.40
N GLN A 190 7.66 19.34 -6.61
CA GLN A 190 7.62 20.15 -7.82
C GLN A 190 6.48 21.18 -7.79
N GLN A 191 5.27 20.75 -7.41
CA GLN A 191 4.12 21.66 -7.29
C GLN A 191 4.35 22.76 -6.26
N ALA A 192 4.98 22.45 -5.12
CA ALA A 192 5.31 23.43 -4.10
C ALA A 192 6.32 24.48 -4.61
N GLU A 193 7.32 24.05 -5.37
CA GLU A 193 8.31 24.95 -5.98
C GLU A 193 7.71 25.84 -7.07
N GLU A 194 6.85 25.28 -7.93
CA GLU A 194 6.11 26.06 -8.93
C GLU A 194 5.19 27.08 -8.29
N LEU A 195 4.44 26.69 -7.25
CA LEU A 195 3.57 27.59 -6.51
C LEU A 195 4.37 28.73 -5.86
N ARG A 196 5.53 28.40 -5.28
CA ARG A 196 6.43 29.40 -4.70
C ARG A 196 6.92 30.41 -5.75
N LYS A 197 7.38 29.94 -6.91
CA LYS A 197 7.83 30.83 -8.01
C LYS A 197 6.70 31.73 -8.52
N ASN A 198 5.50 31.17 -8.67
CA ASN A 198 4.33 31.95 -9.08
C ASN A 198 3.96 33.00 -8.04
N TYR A 199 4.04 32.66 -6.75
CA TYR A 199 3.80 33.60 -5.67
C TYR A 199 4.83 34.74 -5.65
N GLU A 200 6.12 34.43 -5.80
CA GLU A 200 7.19 35.44 -5.88
C GLU A 200 6.97 36.38 -7.08
N ARG A 201 6.66 35.83 -8.26
CA ARG A 201 6.36 36.62 -9.46
C ARG A 201 5.12 37.51 -9.29
N LEU A 202 4.06 36.97 -8.70
CA LEU A 202 2.84 37.74 -8.43
C LEU A 202 3.14 38.91 -7.47
N LYS A 203 3.93 38.64 -6.42
CA LYS A 203 4.34 39.66 -5.45
C LYS A 203 5.16 40.77 -6.11
N GLU A 204 6.10 40.44 -6.98
CA GLU A 204 6.87 41.43 -7.75
C GLU A 204 5.97 42.29 -8.65
N GLN A 205 5.04 41.66 -9.38
CA GLN A 205 4.09 42.36 -10.25
C GLN A 205 3.16 43.28 -9.46
N THR A 206 2.67 42.84 -8.30
CA THR A 206 1.87 43.67 -7.41
C THR A 206 2.65 44.89 -6.92
N ALA A 207 3.92 44.71 -6.50
CA ALA A 207 4.76 45.82 -6.06
C ALA A 207 5.05 46.82 -7.19
N GLU A 208 5.26 46.34 -8.42
CA GLU A 208 5.46 47.21 -9.60
C GLU A 208 4.18 47.98 -9.95
N LEU A 209 3.01 47.32 -9.92
CA LEU A 209 1.71 47.95 -10.11
C LEU A 209 1.43 49.02 -9.06
N GLU A 210 1.70 48.74 -7.78
CA GLU A 210 1.55 49.71 -6.70
C GLU A 210 2.43 50.94 -6.90
N LYS A 211 3.70 50.73 -7.31
CA LYS A 211 4.63 51.82 -7.61
C LYS A 211 4.14 52.66 -8.80
N SER A 212 3.66 52.01 -9.86
CA SER A 212 3.11 52.68 -11.04
C SER A 212 1.86 53.49 -10.70
N ASN A 213 0.93 52.91 -9.94
CA ASN A 213 -0.27 53.60 -9.47
C ASN A 213 0.09 54.82 -8.61
N LYS A 214 1.02 54.67 -7.66
CA LYS A 214 1.46 55.79 -6.83
C LYS A 214 2.09 56.91 -7.67
N ALA A 215 2.92 56.58 -8.65
CA ALA A 215 3.53 57.56 -9.55
C ALA A 215 2.47 58.28 -10.42
N LYS A 216 1.45 57.54 -10.89
CA LYS A 216 0.31 58.10 -11.61
C LYS A 216 -0.49 59.06 -10.73
N ASP A 217 -0.80 58.68 -9.49
CA ASP A 217 -1.53 59.53 -8.53
C ASP A 217 -0.77 60.82 -8.23
N GLU A 218 0.54 60.73 -7.99
CA GLU A 218 1.42 61.87 -7.74
C GLU A 218 1.49 62.81 -8.96
N PHE A 219 1.65 62.24 -10.16
CA PHE A 219 1.65 63.01 -11.41
C PHE A 219 0.33 63.76 -11.62
N LEU A 220 -0.82 63.10 -11.46
CA LEU A 220 -2.14 63.73 -11.63
C LEU A 220 -2.38 64.86 -10.61
N SER A 221 -1.94 64.67 -9.37
CA SER A 221 -2.03 65.68 -8.32
C SER A 221 -1.20 66.92 -8.65
N VAL A 222 0.07 66.73 -9.03
CA VAL A 222 0.99 67.82 -9.40
C VAL A 222 0.45 68.60 -10.60
N ILE A 223 0.05 67.92 -11.68
CA ILE A 223 -0.47 68.58 -12.88
C ILE A 223 -1.73 69.38 -12.59
N SER A 224 -2.62 68.90 -11.72
CA SER A 224 -3.81 69.66 -11.31
C SER A 224 -3.46 71.00 -10.67
N HIS A 225 -2.44 71.00 -9.78
CA HIS A 225 -1.95 72.22 -9.14
C HIS A 225 -1.24 73.15 -10.13
N GLU A 226 -0.37 72.60 -10.97
CA GLU A 226 0.42 73.37 -11.96
C GLU A 226 -0.45 73.99 -13.06
N LEU A 227 -1.60 73.40 -13.41
CA LEU A 227 -2.53 74.00 -14.39
C LEU A 227 -3.43 75.09 -13.78
N ARG A 228 -3.75 74.99 -12.49
CA ARG A 228 -4.61 75.97 -11.80
C ARG A 228 -3.94 77.34 -11.69
N THR A 229 -2.64 77.37 -11.43
CA THR A 229 -1.86 78.61 -11.28
C THR A 229 -1.87 79.50 -12.53
N PRO A 230 -1.40 79.05 -13.71
CA PRO A 230 -1.40 79.85 -14.93
C PRO A 230 -2.82 80.18 -15.41
N ALA A 231 -3.79 79.26 -15.24
CA ALA A 231 -5.19 79.54 -15.58
C ALA A 231 -5.77 80.68 -14.73
N ASN A 232 -5.49 80.69 -13.43
CA ASN A 232 -5.91 81.78 -12.54
C ASN A 232 -5.21 83.10 -12.87
N VAL A 233 -3.93 83.06 -13.28
CA VAL A 233 -3.21 84.26 -13.76
C VAL A 233 -3.85 84.82 -15.02
N ILE A 234 -4.17 83.96 -16.00
CA ILE A 234 -4.86 84.37 -17.24
C ILE A 234 -6.22 84.99 -16.91
N ILE A 235 -7.04 84.33 -16.08
CA ILE A 235 -8.34 84.88 -15.65
C ILE A 235 -8.16 86.22 -14.95
N GLY A 236 -7.16 86.36 -14.08
CA GLY A 236 -6.85 87.61 -13.38
C GLY A 236 -6.51 88.75 -14.33
N TYR A 237 -5.66 88.51 -15.33
CA TYR A 237 -5.34 89.52 -16.36
C TYR A 237 -6.58 89.91 -17.19
N ILE A 238 -7.41 88.93 -17.57
CA ILE A 238 -8.67 89.22 -18.30
C ILE A 238 -9.61 90.06 -17.43
N GLU A 239 -9.69 89.79 -16.12
CA GLU A 239 -10.48 90.57 -15.16
C GLU A 239 -9.95 92.00 -14.98
N VAL A 240 -8.63 92.20 -14.91
CA VAL A 240 -8.00 93.53 -14.84
C VAL A 240 -8.36 94.37 -16.07
N VAL A 241 -8.29 93.80 -17.27
CA VAL A 241 -8.68 94.49 -18.52
C VAL A 241 -10.18 94.78 -18.52
N ARG A 242 -11.02 93.80 -18.15
CA ARG A 242 -12.49 93.95 -18.11
C ARG A 242 -12.92 95.04 -17.13
N ASN A 243 -12.24 95.18 -16.01
CA ASN A 243 -12.53 96.17 -14.98
C ASN A 243 -11.99 97.58 -15.33
N LYS A 244 -11.57 97.82 -16.58
CA LYS A 244 -11.05 99.10 -17.09
C LYS A 244 -9.78 99.61 -16.38
N MET A 245 -9.06 98.74 -15.67
CA MET A 245 -7.87 99.13 -14.90
C MET A 245 -6.64 99.40 -15.79
N LEU A 246 -6.67 98.97 -17.06
CA LEU A 246 -5.64 99.20 -18.07
C LEU A 246 -6.10 100.14 -19.21
N GLY A 247 -7.27 100.76 -19.08
CA GLY A 247 -7.84 101.67 -20.08
C GLY A 247 -9.34 101.47 -20.32
N GLU A 248 -9.95 102.39 -21.06
CA GLU A 248 -11.35 102.28 -21.51
C GLU A 248 -11.52 101.12 -22.51
N ILE A 249 -12.61 100.37 -22.36
CA ILE A 249 -13.01 99.30 -23.29
C ILE A 249 -14.44 99.56 -23.79
N ASN A 250 -14.73 99.13 -25.01
CA ASN A 250 -16.07 99.22 -25.59
C ASN A 250 -16.98 98.05 -25.15
N GLY A 251 -18.27 98.13 -25.46
CA GLY A 251 -19.26 97.12 -25.05
C GLY A 251 -19.02 95.72 -25.63
N GLU A 252 -18.54 95.62 -26.87
CA GLU A 252 -18.22 94.34 -27.51
C GLU A 252 -16.99 93.67 -26.86
N GLN A 253 -15.96 94.46 -26.54
CA GLN A 253 -14.78 94.00 -25.81
C GLN A 253 -15.16 93.47 -24.41
N ALA A 254 -16.04 94.17 -23.69
CA ALA A 254 -16.52 93.72 -22.38
C ALA A 254 -17.28 92.38 -22.46
N GLN A 255 -18.13 92.20 -23.49
CA GLN A 255 -18.80 90.91 -23.74
C GLN A 255 -17.81 89.81 -24.10
N ALA A 256 -16.83 90.08 -24.97
CA ALA A 256 -15.81 89.11 -25.36
C ALA A 256 -14.95 88.65 -24.17
N LEU A 257 -14.50 89.58 -23.33
CA LEU A 257 -13.73 89.28 -22.11
C LEU A 257 -14.56 88.47 -21.10
N THR A 258 -15.86 88.76 -20.96
CA THR A 258 -16.76 87.98 -20.10
C THR A 258 -16.88 86.54 -20.58
N LYS A 259 -17.11 86.33 -21.88
CA LYS A 259 -17.11 84.98 -22.47
C LYS A 259 -15.78 84.27 -22.30
N ALA A 260 -14.65 84.98 -22.46
CA ALA A 260 -13.32 84.39 -22.26
C ALA A 260 -13.11 83.91 -20.82
N ILE A 261 -13.57 84.66 -19.82
CA ILE A 261 -13.54 84.25 -18.41
C ILE A 261 -14.41 83.00 -18.19
N ASP A 262 -15.64 83.00 -18.70
CA ASP A 262 -16.58 81.89 -18.53
C ASP A 262 -16.04 80.59 -19.17
N HIS A 263 -15.50 80.67 -20.38
CA HIS A 263 -14.86 79.54 -21.05
C HIS A 263 -13.60 79.06 -20.34
N SER A 264 -12.76 79.97 -19.82
CA SER A 264 -11.57 79.60 -19.04
C SER A 264 -11.93 78.88 -17.74
N LYS A 265 -12.96 79.36 -17.04
CA LYS A 265 -13.49 78.71 -15.81
C LYS A 265 -14.13 77.35 -16.12
N ALA A 266 -14.84 77.22 -17.23
CA ALA A 266 -15.42 75.95 -17.67
C ALA A 266 -14.34 74.93 -18.05
N LEU A 267 -13.30 75.34 -18.78
CA LEU A 267 -12.18 74.48 -19.15
C LEU A 267 -11.43 73.97 -17.92
N LEU A 268 -11.15 74.86 -16.94
CA LEU A 268 -10.49 74.48 -15.71
C LEU A 268 -11.32 73.46 -14.89
N ARG A 269 -12.65 73.62 -14.85
CA ARG A 269 -13.55 72.63 -14.24
C ARG A 269 -13.50 71.29 -14.96
N LEU A 270 -13.63 71.28 -16.29
CA LEU A 270 -13.59 70.05 -17.08
C LEU A 270 -12.27 69.28 -16.88
N ILE A 271 -11.14 69.97 -16.91
CA ILE A 271 -9.82 69.38 -16.65
C ILE A 271 -9.76 68.82 -15.23
N THR A 272 -10.26 69.57 -14.24
CA THR A 272 -10.28 69.12 -12.84
C THR A 272 -11.15 67.87 -12.66
N ASP A 273 -12.31 67.82 -13.32
CA ASP A 273 -13.27 66.71 -13.22
C ASP A 273 -12.74 65.43 -13.88
N ILE A 274 -12.08 65.56 -15.05
CA ILE A 274 -11.40 64.44 -15.71
C ILE A 274 -10.29 63.89 -14.79
N LEU A 275 -9.40 64.76 -14.29
CA LEU A 275 -8.30 64.36 -13.41
C LEU A 275 -8.81 63.71 -12.10
N ARG A 276 -9.90 64.21 -11.51
CA ARG A 276 -10.53 63.61 -10.34
C ARG A 276 -11.11 62.23 -10.65
N THR A 277 -11.78 62.06 -11.78
CA THR A 277 -12.32 60.75 -12.21
C THR A 277 -11.19 59.73 -12.38
N THR A 278 -10.09 60.11 -13.03
CA THR A 278 -8.92 59.24 -13.22
C THR A 278 -8.23 58.88 -11.89
N SER A 279 -8.30 59.78 -10.91
CA SER A 279 -7.79 59.53 -9.54
C SER A 279 -8.71 58.63 -8.72
N ILE A 280 -10.04 58.76 -8.89
CA ILE A 280 -11.04 57.91 -8.21
C ILE A 280 -10.98 56.48 -8.74
N GLU A 281 -10.87 56.28 -10.06
CA GLU A 281 -10.70 54.94 -10.64
C GLU A 281 -9.42 54.25 -10.16
N ALA A 282 -8.35 55.01 -9.91
CA ALA A 282 -7.11 54.49 -9.31
C ALA A 282 -7.28 54.15 -7.80
N GLY A 283 -8.08 54.94 -7.07
CA GLY A 283 -8.34 54.76 -5.64
C GLY A 283 -9.40 53.70 -5.30
N ALA A 284 -10.38 53.47 -6.17
CA ALA A 284 -11.46 52.49 -5.95
C ALA A 284 -10.95 51.04 -5.91
N ILE A 285 -9.83 50.74 -6.58
CA ILE A 285 -9.19 49.42 -6.57
C ILE A 285 -8.67 49.04 -5.16
N ARG A 286 -8.52 50.01 -4.24
CA ARG A 286 -8.08 49.73 -2.85
C ARG A 286 -9.19 49.34 -1.87
N VAL A 287 -10.47 49.54 -2.21
CA VAL A 287 -11.57 49.36 -1.23
C VAL A 287 -12.13 47.93 -1.19
N GLU A 288 -11.78 47.04 -2.13
CA GLU A 288 -12.29 45.66 -2.17
C GLU A 288 -11.41 44.58 -1.48
N SER A 289 -10.28 44.91 -0.85
CA SER A 289 -9.39 43.89 -0.26
C SER A 289 -9.52 43.66 1.25
N HIS A 290 -10.55 44.19 1.93
CA HIS A 290 -10.79 43.95 3.36
C HIS A 290 -12.26 43.65 3.67
N ALA A 291 -12.72 42.46 3.27
CA ALA A 291 -13.82 41.77 3.93
C ALA A 291 -13.65 40.26 3.75
N GLY A 292 -13.14 39.60 4.78
CA GLY A 292 -12.89 38.15 4.78
C GLY A 292 -12.05 37.70 5.96
N SER A 293 -12.44 38.12 7.16
CA SER A 293 -12.07 37.47 8.43
C SER A 293 -13.06 36.35 8.74
#